data_AF-A0A7K2N2Y5-F1
#
_entry.id   AF-A0A7K2N2Y5-F1
#
_cell.length_a   1.000
_cell.length_b   1.000
_cell.length_c   1.000
_cell.angle_alpha   90.00
_cell.angle_beta   90.00
_cell.angle_gamma   90.00
#
_symmetry.space_group_name_H-M   'P 1'
#
loop_
_entity.id
_entity.type
_entity.pdbx_description
1 polymer ?
#
loop_
_entity_poly.entity_id
_entity_poly.type
_entity_poly.pdbx_seq_one_letter_code
_entity_poly.pdbx_strand_id
1 'polypeptide(L)' 'AGLAALAGLDEALPRYAAVAAYLHERDGDPDRAARLYAEAARKATDLAERDHLTRRAARLNSRRREDR' A
#
# COMPACT_ATOMS: atom_id res chain seq x y z
N ALA A 1 11.72 -11.57 -1.23
CA ALA A 1 12.02 -11.56 -2.68
C ALA A 1 11.52 -10.29 -3.38
N GLY A 2 10.24 -9.89 -3.27
CA GLY A 2 9.74 -8.65 -3.92
C GLY A 2 10.17 -7.35 -3.25
N LEU A 3 10.15 -7.28 -1.90
CA LEU A 3 10.56 -6.08 -1.16
C LEU A 3 12.04 -5.72 -1.38
N ALA A 4 12.90 -6.74 -1.50
CA ALA A 4 14.33 -6.54 -1.80
C ALA A 4 14.56 -5.89 -3.17
N ALA A 5 13.69 -6.14 -4.15
CA ALA A 5 13.77 -5.52 -5.47
C ALA A 5 13.38 -4.03 -5.45
N LEU A 6 12.56 -3.59 -4.47
CA LEU A 6 12.24 -2.17 -4.29
C LEU A 6 13.38 -1.37 -3.65
N ALA A 7 14.28 -2.02 -2.90
CA ALA A 7 15.33 -1.33 -2.13
C ALA A 7 16.34 -0.54 -2.99
N GLY A 8 16.44 -0.85 -4.28
CA GLY A 8 17.29 -0.11 -5.23
C GLY A 8 16.53 0.89 -6.10
N LEU A 9 15.23 1.06 -5.91
CA LEU A 9 14.39 1.96 -6.70
C LEU A 9 14.11 3.26 -5.95
N ASP A 10 13.96 4.35 -6.70
CA ASP A 10 13.58 5.64 -6.15
C ASP A 10 12.12 5.61 -5.67
N GLU A 11 11.89 6.04 -4.42
CA GLU A 11 10.57 6.11 -3.80
C GLU A 11 9.66 7.17 -4.46
N ALA A 12 10.25 8.10 -5.23
CA ALA A 12 9.53 9.08 -6.02
C ALA A 12 8.88 8.50 -7.29
N LEU A 13 9.22 7.26 -7.67
CA LEU A 13 8.64 6.63 -8.85
C LEU A 13 7.11 6.54 -8.76
N PRO A 14 6.39 6.80 -9.86
CA PRO A 14 4.96 6.55 -9.93
C PRO A 14 4.65 5.11 -9.49
N ARG A 15 3.63 4.95 -8.63
CA ARG A 15 3.18 3.67 -8.07
C ARG A 15 4.12 2.96 -7.10
N TYR A 16 5.30 3.51 -6.76
CA TYR A 16 6.20 2.89 -5.78
C TYR A 16 5.46 2.51 -4.48
N ALA A 17 4.74 3.48 -3.89
CA ALA A 17 3.97 3.26 -2.67
C ALA A 17 2.88 2.18 -2.83
N ALA A 18 2.24 2.08 -4.00
CA ALA A 18 1.21 1.05 -4.24
C ALA A 18 1.81 -0.36 -4.33
N VAL A 19 2.98 -0.49 -4.98
CA VAL A 19 3.70 -1.77 -5.09
C VAL A 19 4.28 -2.17 -3.73
N ALA A 20 4.88 -1.22 -3.01
CA ALA A 20 5.37 -1.44 -1.65
C ALA A 20 4.25 -1.91 -0.71
N ALA A 21 3.07 -1.27 -0.78
CA ALA A 21 1.90 -1.65 -0.01
C ALA A 21 1.49 -3.11 -0.27
N TYR A 22 1.41 -3.50 -1.55
CA TYR A 22 1.05 -4.86 -1.95
C TYR A 22 2.05 -5.90 -1.44
N LEU A 23 3.33 -5.59 -1.50
CA LEU A 23 4.37 -6.50 -1.06
C LEU A 23 4.38 -6.66 0.46
N HIS A 24 4.19 -5.58 1.23
CA HIS A 24 4.02 -5.67 2.69
C HIS A 24 2.76 -6.45 3.08
N GLU A 25 1.65 -6.29 2.34
CA GLU A 25 0.42 -7.07 2.59
C GLU A 25 0.71 -8.57 2.44
N ARG A 26 1.48 -8.96 1.42
CA ARG A 26 1.87 -10.36 1.18
C ARG A 26 2.92 -10.90 2.15
N ASP A 27 3.75 -10.02 2.70
CA ASP A 27 4.79 -10.37 3.68
C ASP A 27 4.24 -10.48 5.11
N GLY A 28 2.94 -10.21 5.31
CA GLY A 28 2.28 -10.31 6.61
C GLY A 28 2.40 -9.04 7.46
N ASP A 29 2.69 -7.89 6.86
CA ASP A 29 2.70 -6.58 7.51
C ASP A 29 1.50 -5.73 7.03
N PRO A 30 0.27 -6.03 7.52
CA PRO A 30 -0.94 -5.30 7.13
C PRO A 30 -0.91 -3.84 7.59
N ASP A 31 -0.14 -3.53 8.64
CA ASP A 31 -0.03 -2.19 9.20
C ASP A 31 0.73 -1.25 8.26
N ARG A 32 1.89 -1.69 7.79
CA ARG A 32 2.68 -0.92 6.84
C ARG A 32 2.00 -0.88 5.47
N ALA A 33 1.37 -1.97 5.06
CA ALA A 33 0.57 -2.01 3.84
C ALA A 33 -0.58 -0.99 3.85
N ALA A 34 -1.36 -0.90 4.94
CA ALA A 34 -2.48 0.05 5.04
C ALA A 34 -2.03 1.52 4.90
N ARG A 35 -0.91 1.87 5.52
CA ARG A 35 -0.33 3.22 5.45
C ARG A 35 0.13 3.56 4.04
N LEU A 36 0.84 2.63 3.39
CA LEU A 36 1.34 2.82 2.03
C LEU A 36 0.22 2.86 0.99
N TYR A 37 -0.86 2.08 1.17
CA TYR A 37 -2.05 2.21 0.33
C TYR A 37 -2.71 3.58 0.45
N ALA A 38 -2.81 4.13 1.66
CA ALA A 38 -3.35 5.47 1.86
C ALA A 38 -2.45 6.56 1.23
N GLU A 39 -1.12 6.40 1.31
CA GLU A 39 -0.18 7.29 0.65
C GLU A 39 -0.28 7.23 -0.87
N ALA A 40 -0.35 6.02 -1.43
CA ALA A 40 -0.54 5.82 -2.85
C ALA A 40 -1.84 6.46 -3.34
N ALA A 41 -2.94 6.33 -2.58
CA ALA A 41 -4.22 6.97 -2.91
C ALA A 41 -4.11 8.49 -2.97
N ARG A 42 -3.36 9.11 -2.03
CA ARG A 42 -3.13 10.56 -2.03
C ARG A 42 -2.32 11.03 -3.24
N LYS A 43 -1.38 10.21 -3.72
CA LYS A 43 -0.53 10.52 -4.88
C LYS A 43 -1.18 10.17 -6.22
N ALA A 44 -2.22 9.33 -6.23
CA ALA A 44 -2.89 8.90 -7.45
C ALA A 44 -3.59 10.06 -8.18
N THR A 45 -3.31 10.19 -9.47
CA THR A 45 -3.92 11.18 -10.36
C THR A 45 -5.21 10.66 -10.99
N ASP A 46 -5.39 9.34 -11.06
CA ASP A 46 -6.59 8.69 -11.57
C ASP A 46 -7.58 8.38 -10.44
N LEU A 47 -8.87 8.65 -10.67
CA LEU A 47 -9.92 8.47 -9.66
C LEU A 47 -10.17 6.99 -9.35
N ALA A 48 -10.18 6.13 -10.36
CA ALA A 48 -10.43 4.70 -10.16
C ALA A 48 -9.27 4.04 -9.37
N GLU A 49 -8.03 4.45 -9.67
CA GLU A 49 -6.85 4.04 -8.91
C GLU A 49 -6.92 4.54 -7.45
N ARG A 50 -7.25 5.82 -7.23
CA ARG A 50 -7.43 6.38 -5.88
C ARG A 50 -8.49 5.62 -5.06
N ASP A 51 -9.63 5.33 -5.67
CA ASP A 51 -10.74 4.62 -5.01
C ASP A 51 -10.38 3.17 -4.67
N HIS A 52 -9.65 2.50 -5.57
CA HIS A 52 -9.12 1.16 -5.30
C HIS A 52 -8.19 1.17 -4.09
N LEU A 53 -7.20 2.08 -4.09
CA LEU A 53 -6.19 2.18 -3.04
C LEU A 53 -6.80 2.56 -1.68
N THR A 54 -7.75 3.48 -1.68
CA THR A 54 -8.49 3.89 -0.47
C THR A 54 -9.27 2.74 0.14
N ARG A 55 -10.00 1.97 -0.68
CA ARG A 55 -10.73 0.78 -0.20
C ARG A 55 -9.80 -0.28 0.37
N ARG A 56 -8.60 -0.42 -0.20
CA ARG A 56 -7.61 -1.39 0.28
C ARG A 56 -7.03 -0.99 1.63
N ALA A 57 -6.68 0.28 1.81
CA ALA A 57 -6.27 0.82 3.10
C ALA A 57 -7.38 0.66 4.16
N ALA A 58 -8.63 0.97 3.82
CA ALA A 58 -9.76 0.82 4.73
C ALA A 58 -9.96 -0.64 5.18
N ARG A 59 -9.91 -1.60 4.23
CA ARG A 59 -10.07 -3.03 4.54
C ARG A 59 -9.00 -3.53 5.52
N LEU A 60 -7.74 -3.19 5.29
CA LEU A 60 -6.65 -3.62 6.17
C LEU A 60 -6.77 -3.01 7.56
N ASN A 61 -7.17 -1.73 7.65
CA ASN A 61 -7.42 -1.09 8.94
C ASN A 61 -8.60 -1.70 9.70
N SER A 62 -9.64 -2.17 9.00
CA SER A 62 -10.75 -2.90 9.65
C SER A 62 -10.28 -4.24 10.21
N ARG A 63 -9.55 -5.04 9.43
CA ARG A 63 -8.98 -6.32 9.90
C ARG A 63 -8.07 -6.15 11.11
N ARG A 64 -7.20 -5.13 11.09
CA ARG A 64 -6.33 -4.80 12.23
C ARG A 64 -7.12 -4.52 13.52
N ARG A 65 -8.32 -3.94 13.42
CA ARG A 65 -9.17 -3.68 14.59
C ARG A 65 -9.83 -4.95 15.12
N GLU A 66 -10.07 -5.94 14.26
CA GLU A 66 -10.65 -7.23 14.62
C GLU A 66 -9.60 -8.14 15.30
N ASP A 67 -8.33 -8.05 14.89
CA ASP A 67 -7.22 -8.84 15.43
C ASP A 67 -6.67 -8.33 16.79
N ARG A 68 -7.13 -7.17 17.27
CA ARG A 68 -6.66 -6.54 18.52
C ARG A 68 -7.61 -6.83 19.68
#